data_AF-A0A8S3DYE5-F1
#
_entry.id   AF-A0A8S3DYE5-F1
#
_cell.length_a   1.000
_cell.length_b   1.000
_cell.length_c   1.000
_cell.angle_alpha   90.00
_cell.angle_beta   90.00
_cell.angle_gamma   90.00
#
_symmetry.space_group_name_H-M   'P 1'
#
loop_
_entity.id
_entity.type
_entity.pdbx_description
1 polymer ?
#
loop_
_entity_poly.entity_id
_entity_poly.type
_entity_poly.pdbx_seq_one_letter_code
_entity_poly.pdbx_strand_id
1 'polypeptide(L)' 'PLEANERFQITETEDGTSTLSIHKAQLADKGTYTAKATNPVGEAEAKTTLNIAGIKPTLTNDLDATLQATKGESMTIKLS' A
#
# COMPACT_ATOMS: atom_id res chain seq x y z
N PRO A 1 -14.90 -15.89 -8.69
CA PRO A 1 -14.73 -15.23 -7.37
C PRO A 1 -13.23 -15.24 -7.01
N LEU A 2 -12.74 -14.29 -6.22
CA LEU A 2 -11.38 -14.40 -5.67
C LEU A 2 -11.38 -15.49 -4.60
N GLU A 3 -10.60 -16.54 -4.82
CA GLU A 3 -10.50 -17.67 -3.89
C GLU A 3 -9.56 -17.30 -2.73
N ALA A 4 -10.03 -17.50 -1.50
CA ALA A 4 -9.21 -17.24 -0.31
C ALA A 4 -8.06 -18.24 -0.22
N ASN A 5 -6.86 -17.74 0.09
CA ASN A 5 -5.64 -18.53 0.27
C ASN A 5 -4.62 -17.77 1.15
N GLU A 6 -3.38 -18.27 1.24
CA GLU A 6 -2.33 -17.62 2.03
C GLU A 6 -2.01 -16.18 1.57
N ARG A 7 -2.22 -15.86 0.29
CA ARG A 7 -2.02 -14.52 -0.27
C ARG A 7 -3.27 -13.66 -0.18
N PHE A 8 -4.42 -14.20 -0.60
CA PHE A 8 -5.70 -13.49 -0.63
C PHE A 8 -6.54 -13.88 0.59
N GLN A 9 -6.61 -13.01 1.59
CA GLN A 9 -7.43 -13.24 2.78
C GLN A 9 -8.67 -12.34 2.74
N ILE A 10 -9.84 -12.94 2.91
CA ILE A 10 -11.11 -12.23 3.03
C ILE A 10 -11.58 -12.41 4.47
N THR A 11 -11.81 -11.32 5.17
CA THR A 11 -12.32 -11.32 6.55
C THR A 11 -13.58 -10.50 6.65
N GLU A 12 -14.51 -10.92 7.48
CA GLU A 12 -15.75 -10.20 7.78
C GLU A 12 -15.79 -9.91 9.28
N THR A 13 -16.11 -8.67 9.65
CA THR A 13 -16.31 -8.25 11.04
C THR A 13 -17.78 -8.31 11.42
N GLU A 14 -18.07 -8.36 12.73
CA GLU A 14 -19.45 -8.43 13.23
C GLU A 14 -20.34 -7.25 12.83
N ASP A 15 -19.74 -6.11 12.47
CA ASP A 15 -20.45 -4.92 11.95
C ASP A 15 -20.81 -5.02 10.45
N GLY A 16 -20.48 -6.13 9.79
CA GLY A 16 -20.75 -6.38 8.38
C GLY A 16 -19.66 -5.86 7.43
N THR A 17 -18.51 -5.41 7.94
CA THR A 17 -17.41 -4.97 7.07
C THR A 17 -16.63 -6.16 6.52
N SER A 18 -16.63 -6.31 5.19
CA SER A 18 -15.77 -7.27 4.48
C SER A 18 -14.46 -6.62 4.02
N THR A 19 -13.32 -7.23 4.33
CA THR A 19 -11.98 -6.76 3.97
C THR A 19 -11.23 -7.78 3.13
N LEU A 20 -10.66 -7.35 2.00
CA LEU A 20 -9.72 -8.15 1.19
C LEU A 20 -8.28 -7.70 1.46
N SER A 21 -7.45 -8.63 1.96
CA SER A 21 -6.02 -8.45 2.18
C SER A 21 -5.21 -9.24 1.16
N ILE A 22 -4.25 -8.60 0.50
CA ILE A 22 -3.36 -9.22 -0.49
C ILE A 22 -1.93 -9.21 0.04
N HIS A 23 -1.47 -10.35 0.55
CA HIS A 23 -0.11 -10.51 1.07
C HIS A 23 0.91 -10.66 -0.07
N LYS A 24 2.05 -9.99 0.10
CA LYS A 24 3.13 -9.93 -0.91
C LYS A 24 2.57 -9.55 -2.28
N ALA A 25 1.95 -8.37 -2.36
CA ALA A 25 1.38 -7.87 -3.61
C ALA A 25 2.47 -7.76 -4.71
N GLN A 26 2.13 -8.21 -5.91
CA GLN A 26 2.99 -8.30 -7.09
C GLN A 26 2.42 -7.47 -8.23
N LEU A 27 3.24 -7.09 -9.21
CA LEU A 27 2.77 -6.31 -10.35
C LEU A 27 1.58 -6.95 -11.10
N ALA A 28 1.49 -8.28 -11.10
CA ALA A 28 0.38 -9.04 -11.67
C ALA A 28 -0.95 -8.88 -10.92
N ASP A 29 -0.93 -8.44 -9.65
CA ASP A 29 -2.13 -8.18 -8.86
C ASP A 29 -2.75 -6.81 -9.21
N LYS A 30 -2.10 -6.01 -10.08
CA LYS A 30 -2.67 -4.76 -10.60
C LYS A 30 -3.96 -5.06 -11.36
N GLY A 31 -5.04 -4.36 -11.00
CA GLY A 31 -6.32 -4.52 -11.70
C GLY A 31 -7.48 -3.86 -10.99
N THR A 32 -8.67 -4.04 -11.55
CA THR A 32 -9.92 -3.58 -10.93
C THR A 32 -10.53 -4.72 -10.13
N TYR A 33 -10.75 -4.47 -8.84
CA TYR A 33 -11.40 -5.38 -7.91
C TYR A 33 -12.85 -4.93 -7.71
N THR A 34 -13.78 -5.88 -7.72
CA THR A 34 -15.22 -5.65 -7.50
C THR A 34 -15.66 -6.42 -6.27
N ALA A 35 -16.18 -5.71 -5.27
CA ALA A 35 -16.88 -6.29 -4.13
C ALA A 35 -18.38 -6.34 -4.47
N LYS A 36 -19.00 -7.51 -4.31
CA LYS A 36 -20.43 -7.72 -4.57
C LYS A 36 -21.08 -8.28 -3.32
N ALA A 37 -22.05 -7.55 -2.77
CA ALA A 37 -22.87 -7.98 -1.65
C ALA A 37 -24.25 -8.38 -2.17
N THR A 38 -24.79 -9.50 -1.69
CA THR A 38 -26.12 -10.01 -2.09
C THR A 38 -26.93 -10.32 -0.85
N ASN A 39 -28.18 -9.87 -0.83
CA ASN A 39 -29.18 -10.25 0.17
C ASN A 39 -30.46 -10.76 -0.56
N PRO A 40 -31.45 -11.31 0.16
CA PRO A 40 -32.66 -11.84 -0.49
C PRO A 40 -33.47 -10.81 -1.31
N VAL A 41 -33.25 -9.52 -1.10
CA VAL A 41 -33.98 -8.42 -1.76
C VAL A 41 -33.24 -7.92 -2.99
N GLY A 42 -31.91 -8.08 -3.06
CA GLY A 42 -31.11 -7.64 -4.19
C GLY A 42 -29.60 -7.67 -3.96
N GLU A 43 -28.90 -6.88 -4.77
CA GLU A 43 -27.43 -6.88 -4.85
C GLU A 43 -26.88 -5.44 -4.84
N ALA A 44 -25.68 -5.27 -4.30
CA ALA A 44 -24.91 -4.03 -4.35
C ALA A 44 -23.47 -4.34 -4.77
N GLU A 45 -22.87 -3.44 -5.56
CA GLU A 45 -21.49 -3.57 -6.04
C GLU A 45 -20.66 -2.33 -5.75
N ALA A 46 -19.40 -2.53 -5.39
CA ALA A 46 -18.39 -1.48 -5.25
C ALA A 46 -17.12 -1.88 -6.00
N LYS A 47 -16.52 -0.93 -6.74
CA LYS A 47 -15.33 -1.18 -7.58
C LYS A 47 -14.17 -0.30 -7.14
N THR A 48 -12.98 -0.87 -7.11
CA THR A 48 -11.74 -0.15 -6.83
C THR A 48 -10.63 -0.62 -7.77
N THR A 49 -9.66 0.24 -8.05
CA THR A 49 -8.51 -0.10 -8.90
C THR A 49 -7.25 -0.16 -8.04
N LEU A 50 -6.65 -1.36 -7.96
CA LEU A 50 -5.37 -1.57 -7.31
C LEU A 50 -4.25 -1.23 -8.30
N ASN A 51 -3.51 -0.17 -7.98
CA ASN A 51 -2.29 0.20 -8.70
C ASN A 51 -1.08 -0.23 -7.88
N ILE A 52 -0.22 -1.05 -8.48
CA ILE A 52 1.07 -1.45 -7.89
C ILE A 52 2.16 -0.79 -8.71
N ALA A 53 2.92 0.10 -8.07
CA ALA A 53 4.03 0.79 -8.68
C ALA A 53 5.31 -0.02 -8.41
N GLY A 54 6.00 -0.45 -9.47
CA GLY A 54 7.28 -1.17 -9.37
C GLY A 54 8.47 -0.27 -9.03
N ILE A 55 8.23 0.92 -8.49
CA ILE A 55 9.27 1.89 -8.21
C ILE A 55 9.89 1.54 -6.86
N LYS A 56 11.19 1.24 -6.88
CA LYS A 56 12.00 1.23 -5.67
C LYS A 56 11.87 2.61 -5.02
N PRO A 57 11.61 2.71 -3.71
CA PRO A 57 11.61 4.00 -3.04
C PRO A 57 12.99 4.64 -3.23
N THR A 58 13.01 5.77 -3.93
CA THR A 58 14.18 6.63 -4.05
C THR A 58 14.17 7.56 -2.86
N LEU A 59 15.29 7.63 -2.12
CA LEU A 59 15.49 8.67 -1.14
C LEU A 59 15.53 10.00 -1.92
N THR A 60 14.47 10.81 -1.84
CA THR A 60 14.34 12.06 -2.63
C THR A 60 15.07 13.25 -2.01
N ASN A 61 15.74 13.03 -0.88
CA ASN A 61 16.61 14.04 -0.29
C ASN A 61 18.05 13.68 -0.67
N ASP A 62 18.49 14.18 -1.82
CA ASP A 62 19.92 14.44 -1.97
C ASP A 62 20.26 15.46 -0.90
N LEU A 63 21.08 15.06 0.07
CA LEU A 63 21.62 15.96 1.07
C LEU A 63 22.33 17.07 0.29
N ASP A 64 21.74 18.26 0.25
CA ASP A 64 22.35 19.48 -0.29
C ASP A 64 23.50 19.87 0.66
N ALA A 65 24.51 19.01 0.76
CA ALA A 65 25.64 19.10 1.66
C ALA A 65 26.75 19.88 0.96
N THR A 66 26.51 21.16 0.71
CA THR A 66 27.57 22.12 0.94
C THR A 66 27.57 22.49 2.42
N LEU A 67 27.97 21.54 3.27
CA LEU A 67 28.27 21.79 4.66
C LEU A 67 29.63 22.49 4.72
N GLN A 68 29.62 23.83 4.76
CA GLN A 68 30.84 24.60 4.96
C GLN A 68 31.26 24.50 6.43
N ALA A 69 32.48 24.03 6.67
CA ALA A 69 33.06 23.85 8.00
C ALA A 69 34.18 24.87 8.23
N THR A 70 34.14 25.56 9.38
CA THR A 70 35.23 26.44 9.81
C THR A 70 36.15 25.69 10.78
N LYS A 71 37.48 25.85 10.64
CA LYS A 71 38.46 25.19 11.50
C LYS A 71 38.24 25.60 12.96
N GLY A 72 37.88 24.64 13.81
CA GLY A 72 37.68 24.82 15.25
C GLY A 72 36.21 24.74 15.70
N GLU A 73 35.25 24.62 14.78
CA GLU A 73 33.83 24.47 15.13
C GLU A 73 33.38 23.01 15.06
N SER A 74 32.52 22.62 16.01
CA SER A 74 31.89 21.29 16.02
C SER A 74 30.71 21.27 15.05
N MET A 75 30.71 20.30 14.13
CA MET A 75 29.60 20.06 13.21
C MET A 75 28.88 18.76 13.53
N THR A 76 27.55 18.79 13.46
CA THR A 76 26.70 17.61 13.64
C THR A 76 26.04 17.28 12.32
N ILE A 77 26.41 16.13 11.74
CA ILE A 77 25.71 15.57 10.60
C ILE A 77 24.43 14.92 11.12
N LYS A 78 23.27 15.45 10.73
CA LYS A 78 22.00 14.75 10.88
C LYS A 78 21.77 13.90 9.64
N LEU A 79 21.94 12.58 9.78
CA LEU A 79 21.32 11.63 8.86
C LEU A 79 19.84 11.54 9.21
N SER A 80 18.97 11.84 8.24
CA SER A 80 17.54 11.53 8.30
C SER A 80 17.28 10.12 7.82
#